data_AF-A0A1S1NH30-F1
#
_entry.id   AF-A0A1S1NH30-F1
#
_cell.length_a   1.000
_cell.length_b   1.000
_cell.length_c   1.000
_cell.angle_alpha   90.00
_cell.angle_beta   90.00
_cell.angle_gamma   90.00
#
_symmetry.space_group_name_H-M   'P 1'
#
loop_
_entity.id
_entity.type
_entity.pdbx_description
1 polymer ?
#
loop_
_entity_poly.entity_id
_entity_poly.type
_entity_poly.pdbx_seq_one_letter_code
_entity_poly.pdbx_strand_id
1 'polypeptide(L)'
;MRSLHLLIPAAAGGDLAAPYHDAEQAVWSEVVASYRCYPRVWASADEGAMLLAEEVDELWDEVRGNRVESARAEAVQAAAMAVRFIADLCECTGSAKRRCQAAAAVCRDLRGLVGPAHALVSTHEGFGFVRREYDTLWSAVTSGADVRIPAARVAAMAVRFIAEVGSPAIAFGRTR
;
A
#
# COMPACT_ATOMS: atom_id res chain seq x y z
N MET A 1 -46.85 -32.63 10.61
CA MET A 1 -46.20 -31.64 11.49
C MET A 1 -45.07 -31.01 10.71
N ARG A 2 -45.09 -29.68 10.58
CA ARG A 2 -44.32 -28.89 9.60
C ARG A 2 -42.85 -28.75 10.02
N SER A 3 -41.98 -28.87 9.02
CA SER A 3 -40.53 -28.71 9.08
C SER A 3 -40.11 -27.37 9.68
N LEU A 4 -39.21 -27.41 10.67
CA LEU A 4 -38.47 -26.26 11.15
C LEU A 4 -37.42 -25.88 10.10
N HIS A 5 -37.70 -24.82 9.35
CA HIS A 5 -36.68 -24.14 8.56
C HIS A 5 -35.69 -23.45 9.51
N LEU A 6 -34.46 -23.96 9.55
CA LEU A 6 -33.31 -23.24 10.08
C LEU A 6 -33.07 -22.02 9.18
N LEU A 7 -33.44 -20.84 9.68
CA LEU A 7 -32.98 -19.56 9.14
C LEU A 7 -31.49 -19.45 9.47
N ILE A 8 -30.64 -19.73 8.47
CA ILE A 8 -29.24 -19.31 8.48
C ILE A 8 -29.26 -17.78 8.43
N PRO A 9 -28.65 -17.05 9.38
CA PRO A 9 -28.47 -15.62 9.22
C PRO A 9 -27.55 -15.42 8.02
N ALA A 10 -28.03 -14.68 7.01
CA ALA A 10 -27.15 -14.18 5.95
C ALA A 10 -26.01 -13.44 6.63
N ALA A 11 -24.79 -13.95 6.47
CA ALA A 11 -23.59 -13.29 6.91
C ALA A 11 -23.61 -11.86 6.35
N ALA A 12 -23.49 -10.87 7.22
CA ALA A 12 -23.18 -9.50 6.84
C ALA A 12 -21.76 -9.49 6.25
N GLY A 13 -21.62 -10.00 5.02
CA GLY A 13 -20.42 -9.88 4.22
C GLY A 13 -20.33 -8.44 3.76
N GLY A 14 -19.75 -7.58 4.61
CA GLY A 14 -19.26 -6.29 4.14
C GLY A 14 -18.34 -6.54 2.96
N ASP A 15 -18.47 -5.74 1.91
CA ASP A 15 -17.65 -5.85 0.71
C ASP A 15 -16.18 -5.68 1.11
N LEU A 16 -15.45 -6.80 1.23
CA LEU A 16 -14.03 -6.79 1.58
C LEU A 16 -13.19 -6.06 0.53
N ALA A 17 -13.73 -5.76 -0.66
CA ALA A 17 -13.07 -4.96 -1.68
C ALA A 17 -13.17 -3.45 -1.43
N ALA A 18 -14.19 -2.97 -0.71
CA ALA A 18 -14.42 -1.54 -0.52
C ALA A 18 -13.26 -0.81 0.20
N PRO A 19 -12.70 -1.32 1.33
CA PRO A 19 -11.57 -0.67 1.99
C PRO A 19 -10.31 -0.57 1.11
N TYR A 20 -10.08 -1.57 0.25
CA TYR A 20 -8.96 -1.53 -0.70
C TYR A 20 -9.21 -0.53 -1.83
N HIS A 21 -10.45 -0.42 -2.30
CA HIS A 21 -10.80 0.58 -3.30
C HIS A 21 -10.59 2.00 -2.77
N ASP A 22 -11.02 2.27 -1.53
CA ASP A 22 -10.84 3.56 -0.87
C ASP A 22 -9.35 3.87 -0.67
N ALA A 23 -8.56 2.87 -0.25
CA ALA A 23 -7.11 3.01 -0.13
C ALA A 23 -6.45 3.32 -1.48
N GLU A 24 -6.81 2.61 -2.55
CA GLU A 24 -6.30 2.88 -3.91
C GLU A 24 -6.68 4.29 -4.39
N GLN A 25 -7.88 4.76 -4.07
CA GLN A 25 -8.32 6.12 -4.43
C GLN A 25 -7.55 7.21 -3.66
N ALA A 26 -7.26 6.99 -2.38
CA ALA A 26 -6.42 7.87 -1.59
C ALA A 26 -5.00 7.95 -2.17
N VAL A 27 -4.40 6.81 -2.50
CA VAL A 27 -3.07 6.73 -3.15
C VAL A 27 -3.08 7.45 -4.49
N TRP A 28 -4.11 7.26 -5.32
CA TRP A 28 -4.21 7.97 -6.59
C TRP A 28 -4.30 9.50 -6.40
N SER A 29 -5.04 9.94 -5.40
CA SER A 29 -5.16 11.37 -5.07
C SER A 29 -3.81 11.96 -4.67
N GLU A 30 -3.02 11.22 -3.88
CA GLU A 30 -1.68 11.61 -3.47
C GLU A 30 -0.66 11.60 -4.62
N VAL A 31 -0.74 10.61 -5.52
CA VAL A 31 0.07 10.63 -6.76
C VAL A 31 -0.22 11.90 -7.57
N VAL A 32 -1.49 12.30 -7.69
CA VAL A 32 -1.86 13.54 -8.39
C VAL A 32 -1.35 14.78 -7.65
N ALA A 33 -1.48 14.83 -6.32
CA ALA A 33 -0.98 15.93 -5.50
C ALA A 33 0.54 16.08 -5.61
N SER A 34 1.28 14.98 -5.45
CA SER A 34 2.73 14.97 -5.52
C SER A 34 3.28 15.41 -6.89
N TYR A 35 2.64 15.08 -8.02
CA TYR A 35 3.03 15.64 -9.32
C TYR A 35 2.72 17.15 -9.46
N ARG A 36 1.71 17.67 -8.75
CA ARG A 36 1.42 19.11 -8.75
C ARG A 36 2.47 19.88 -7.97
N CYS A 37 2.89 19.37 -6.82
CA CYS A 37 3.90 19.99 -5.98
C CYS A 37 5.33 19.78 -6.52
N TYR A 38 5.59 18.58 -7.08
CA TYR A 38 6.90 18.12 -7.51
C TYR A 38 6.83 17.51 -8.92
N PRO A 39 6.65 18.34 -9.97
CA PRO A 39 6.40 17.86 -11.34
C PRO A 39 7.61 17.20 -12.02
N ARG A 40 8.81 17.32 -11.43
CA ARG A 40 10.03 16.75 -11.97
C ARG A 40 10.01 15.23 -11.86
N VAL A 41 10.38 14.55 -12.94
CA VAL A 41 10.65 13.11 -12.98
C VAL A 41 11.95 12.82 -12.23
N TRP A 42 11.97 11.76 -11.42
CA TRP A 42 13.17 11.36 -10.70
C TRP A 42 14.30 10.96 -11.64
N ALA A 43 15.52 11.33 -11.27
CA ALA A 43 16.71 11.17 -12.11
C ALA A 43 17.41 9.81 -11.90
N SER A 44 17.19 9.16 -10.76
CA SER A 44 17.83 7.89 -10.43
C SER A 44 16.99 7.03 -9.48
N ALA A 45 17.31 5.74 -9.44
CA ALA A 45 16.73 4.78 -8.50
C ALA A 45 17.13 5.10 -7.05
N ASP A 46 18.36 5.57 -6.81
CA ASP A 46 18.81 6.03 -5.50
C ASP A 46 17.97 7.19 -4.98
N GLU A 47 17.77 8.22 -5.82
CA GLU A 47 16.92 9.37 -5.48
C GLU A 47 15.50 8.94 -5.12
N GLY A 48 14.88 8.11 -5.97
CA GLY A 48 13.52 7.64 -5.73
C GLY A 48 13.41 6.78 -4.47
N ALA A 49 14.41 5.95 -4.19
CA ALA A 49 14.41 5.08 -3.03
C ALA A 49 14.69 5.85 -1.73
N MET A 50 15.45 6.95 -1.79
CA MET A 50 15.65 7.85 -0.66
C MET A 50 14.39 8.65 -0.33
N LEU A 51 13.69 9.17 -1.34
CA LEU A 51 12.40 9.86 -1.13
C LEU A 51 11.35 8.90 -0.56
N LEU A 52 11.30 7.67 -1.06
CA LEU A 52 10.42 6.65 -0.49
C LEU A 52 10.87 6.23 0.93
N ALA A 53 12.16 6.31 1.27
CA ALA A 53 12.66 6.04 2.61
C ALA A 53 12.08 7.02 3.64
N GLU A 54 12.03 8.30 3.27
CA GLU A 54 11.49 9.38 4.11
C GLU A 54 10.05 9.05 4.52
N GLU A 55 9.18 8.72 3.56
CA GLU A 55 7.79 8.34 3.85
C GLU A 55 7.66 7.07 4.72
N VAL A 56 8.58 6.11 4.55
CA VAL A 56 8.60 4.88 5.36
C VAL A 56 9.06 5.19 6.80
N ASP A 57 10.01 6.10 6.98
CA ASP A 57 10.48 6.53 8.30
C ASP A 57 9.44 7.41 9.01
N GLU A 58 8.73 8.30 8.29
CA GLU A 58 7.60 9.07 8.83
C GLU A 58 6.45 8.15 9.25
N LEU A 59 6.10 7.16 8.43
CA LEU A 59 5.16 6.11 8.80
C LEU A 59 5.57 5.41 10.11
N TRP A 60 6.86 5.11 10.28
CA TRP A 60 7.35 4.50 11.51
C TRP A 60 7.14 5.39 12.73
N ASP A 61 7.43 6.69 12.61
CA ASP A 61 7.28 7.63 13.71
C ASP A 61 5.81 7.83 14.13
N GLU A 62 4.88 7.73 13.19
CA GLU A 62 3.44 7.70 13.48
C GLU A 62 3.00 6.39 14.15
N VAL A 63 3.52 5.25 13.68
CA VAL A 63 3.25 3.92 14.26
C VAL A 63 3.77 3.82 15.70
N ARG A 64 5.01 4.25 15.96
CA ARG A 64 5.59 4.27 17.31
C ARG A 64 4.82 5.22 18.23
N GLY A 65 4.26 6.28 17.64
CA GLY A 65 3.46 7.29 18.31
C GLY A 65 2.04 6.84 18.64
N ASN A 66 1.62 5.65 18.20
CA ASN A 66 0.24 5.16 18.25
C ASN A 66 -0.77 6.13 17.59
N ARG A 67 -0.35 6.89 16.57
CA ARG A 67 -1.19 7.83 15.83
C ARG A 67 -1.73 7.15 14.58
N VAL A 68 -2.79 6.35 14.75
CA VAL A 68 -3.28 5.44 13.69
C VAL A 68 -3.69 6.16 12.40
N GLU A 69 -4.49 7.24 12.49
CA GLU A 69 -4.93 7.95 11.28
C GLU A 69 -3.77 8.67 10.58
N SER A 70 -2.84 9.24 11.34
CA SER A 70 -1.62 9.83 10.78
C SER A 70 -0.74 8.77 10.12
N ALA A 71 -0.56 7.60 10.74
CA ALA A 71 0.15 6.48 10.11
C ALA A 71 -0.53 6.02 8.81
N ARG A 72 -1.86 6.07 8.73
CA ARG A 72 -2.56 5.78 7.47
C ARG A 72 -2.27 6.84 6.41
N ALA A 73 -2.14 8.12 6.80
CA ALA A 73 -1.73 9.19 5.89
C ALA A 73 -0.30 8.97 5.35
N GLU A 74 0.66 8.65 6.21
CA GLU A 74 2.04 8.38 5.74
C GLU A 74 2.14 7.11 4.89
N ALA A 75 1.32 6.09 5.18
CA ALA A 75 1.22 4.93 4.30
C ALA A 75 0.66 5.29 2.91
N VAL A 76 -0.24 6.27 2.80
CA VAL A 76 -0.72 6.81 1.51
C VAL A 76 0.42 7.48 0.75
N GLN A 77 1.22 8.31 1.43
CA GLN A 77 2.39 8.97 0.83
C GLN A 77 3.43 7.94 0.37
N ALA A 78 3.77 6.96 1.22
CA ALA A 78 4.69 5.87 0.86
C ALA A 78 4.20 5.06 -0.35
N ALA A 79 2.92 4.70 -0.40
CA ALA A 79 2.35 4.02 -1.56
C ALA A 79 2.39 4.89 -2.83
N ALA A 80 2.11 6.19 -2.72
CA ALA A 80 2.16 7.12 -3.84
C ALA A 80 3.60 7.31 -4.34
N MET A 81 4.58 7.42 -3.45
CA MET A 81 6.00 7.51 -3.80
C MET A 81 6.49 6.22 -4.47
N ALA A 82 6.04 5.05 -4.02
CA ALA A 82 6.35 3.78 -4.69
C ALA A 82 5.69 3.67 -6.09
N VAL A 83 4.46 4.17 -6.28
CA VAL A 83 3.85 4.27 -7.62
C VAL A 83 4.63 5.23 -8.51
N ARG A 84 5.05 6.39 -7.98
CA ARG A 84 5.91 7.33 -8.70
C ARG A 84 7.26 6.74 -9.04
N PHE A 85 7.87 5.97 -8.14
CA PHE A 85 9.12 5.26 -8.39
C PHE A 85 9.04 4.48 -9.69
N ILE A 86 8.02 3.63 -9.82
CA ILE A 86 7.82 2.80 -11.02
C ILE A 86 7.47 3.69 -12.21
N ALA A 87 6.54 4.63 -12.05
CA ALA A 87 6.08 5.47 -13.14
C ALA A 87 7.18 6.34 -13.72
N ASP A 88 8.04 6.93 -12.89
CA ASP A 88 9.11 7.84 -13.30
C ASP A 88 10.35 7.11 -13.79
N LEU A 89 10.69 5.95 -13.20
CA LEU A 89 11.97 5.26 -13.46
C LEU A 89 11.83 3.99 -14.31
N CYS A 90 10.70 3.29 -14.26
CA CYS A 90 10.52 1.99 -14.92
C CYS A 90 9.58 2.05 -16.15
N GLU A 91 8.70 3.05 -16.22
CA GLU A 91 7.82 3.26 -17.35
C GLU A 91 8.36 4.36 -18.28
N CYS A 92 8.68 4.01 -19.52
CA CYS A 92 9.33 4.91 -20.48
C CYS A 92 8.39 5.39 -21.61
N THR A 93 7.11 4.96 -21.60
CA THR A 93 6.17 5.25 -22.70
C THR A 93 4.86 5.87 -22.21
N GLY A 94 4.35 6.86 -22.96
CA GLY A 94 3.05 7.48 -22.72
C GLY A 94 3.10 8.69 -21.78
N SER A 95 1.93 9.24 -21.45
CA SER A 95 1.81 10.37 -20.52
C SER A 95 2.08 9.93 -19.08
N ALA A 96 2.44 10.88 -18.20
CA ALA A 96 2.61 10.61 -16.77
C ALA A 96 1.42 9.86 -16.16
N LYS A 97 0.20 10.25 -16.52
CA LYS A 97 -1.03 9.56 -16.12
C LYS A 97 -1.04 8.08 -16.54
N ARG A 98 -0.68 7.76 -17.79
CA ARG A 98 -0.64 6.36 -18.28
C ARG A 98 0.42 5.55 -17.56
N ARG A 99 1.61 6.13 -17.33
CA ARG A 99 2.68 5.49 -16.57
C ARG A 99 2.24 5.16 -15.14
N CYS A 100 1.59 6.10 -14.46
CA CYS A 100 1.05 5.88 -13.11
C CYS A 100 -0.05 4.82 -13.09
N GLN A 101 -0.93 4.79 -14.11
CA GLN A 101 -1.95 3.76 -14.24
C GLN A 101 -1.34 2.36 -14.43
N ALA A 102 -0.29 2.25 -15.24
CA ALA A 102 0.45 1.00 -15.43
C ALA A 102 1.14 0.56 -14.13
N ALA A 103 1.83 1.47 -13.45
CA ALA A 103 2.46 1.21 -12.15
C ALA A 103 1.44 0.75 -11.10
N ALA A 104 0.32 1.47 -10.95
CA ALA A 104 -0.74 1.13 -10.00
C ALA A 104 -1.40 -0.22 -10.30
N ALA A 105 -1.53 -0.61 -11.58
CA ALA A 105 -2.03 -1.93 -11.96
C ALA A 105 -1.13 -3.05 -11.44
N VAL A 106 0.19 -2.93 -11.63
CA VAL A 106 1.17 -3.91 -11.11
C VAL A 106 1.10 -4.00 -9.58
N CYS A 107 0.98 -2.86 -8.88
CA CYS A 107 0.85 -2.84 -7.43
C CYS A 107 -0.41 -3.58 -6.96
N ARG A 108 -1.54 -3.39 -7.66
CA ARG A 108 -2.81 -4.07 -7.36
C ARG A 108 -2.69 -5.58 -7.54
N ASP A 109 -2.07 -6.03 -8.62
CA ASP A 109 -1.92 -7.45 -8.92
C ASP A 109 -1.05 -8.18 -7.88
N LEU A 110 -0.08 -7.48 -7.29
CA LEU A 110 0.81 -8.04 -6.25
C LEU A 110 0.23 -8.01 -4.84
N ARG A 111 -0.92 -7.34 -4.60
CA ARG A 111 -1.49 -7.17 -3.25
C ARG A 111 -1.72 -8.48 -2.50
N GLY A 112 -2.15 -9.53 -3.19
CA GLY A 112 -2.35 -10.85 -2.59
C GLY A 112 -1.06 -11.60 -2.25
N LEU A 113 0.11 -11.07 -2.63
CA LEU A 113 1.42 -11.73 -2.54
C LEU A 113 2.39 -11.04 -1.56
N VAL A 114 1.92 -10.03 -0.83
CA VAL A 114 2.67 -9.28 0.17
C VAL A 114 2.03 -9.44 1.54
N GLY A 115 2.80 -9.26 2.61
CA GLY A 115 2.29 -9.36 3.99
C GLY A 115 1.94 -10.79 4.44
N PRO A 116 1.21 -10.94 5.56
CA PRO A 116 0.79 -12.23 6.08
C PRO A 116 -0.45 -12.75 5.32
N ALA A 117 -0.72 -14.06 5.44
CA ALA A 117 -1.90 -14.69 4.84
C ALA A 117 -3.22 -14.28 5.52
N HIS A 118 -3.14 -13.67 6.70
CA HIS A 118 -4.28 -13.12 7.43
C HIS A 118 -4.31 -11.59 7.33
N ALA A 119 -5.39 -10.99 7.81
CA ALA A 119 -5.47 -9.54 7.93
C ALA A 119 -4.53 -9.02 9.03
N LEU A 120 -4.01 -7.81 8.86
CA LEU A 120 -3.10 -7.18 9.81
C LEU A 120 -3.73 -7.03 11.20
N VAL A 121 -3.02 -7.45 12.23
CA VAL A 121 -3.48 -7.43 13.61
C VAL A 121 -3.10 -6.15 14.36
N SER A 122 -2.13 -5.39 13.84
CA SER A 122 -1.66 -4.12 14.41
C SER A 122 -0.96 -3.23 13.39
N THR A 123 -0.83 -1.94 13.72
CA THR A 123 0.03 -0.99 13.00
C THR A 123 1.49 -1.45 12.94
N HIS A 124 2.01 -2.03 14.02
CA HIS A 124 3.40 -2.47 14.10
C HIS A 124 3.68 -3.65 13.17
N GLU A 125 2.76 -4.62 13.10
CA GLU A 125 2.85 -5.72 12.14
C GLU A 125 2.82 -5.18 10.71
N GLY A 126 1.83 -4.33 10.39
CA GLY A 126 1.71 -3.74 9.06
C GLY A 126 2.97 -3.01 8.64
N PHE A 127 3.52 -2.17 9.52
CA PHE A 127 4.76 -1.45 9.28
C PHE A 127 5.94 -2.39 9.05
N GLY A 128 6.10 -3.44 9.88
CA GLY A 128 7.18 -4.42 9.71
C GLY A 128 7.21 -5.04 8.32
N PHE A 129 6.02 -5.32 7.75
CA PHE A 129 5.93 -5.79 6.37
C PHE A 129 6.23 -4.71 5.33
N VAL A 130 5.72 -3.48 5.50
CA VAL A 130 6.09 -2.35 4.61
C VAL A 130 7.61 -2.15 4.59
N ARG A 131 8.24 -2.13 5.77
CA ARG A 131 9.69 -1.97 5.91
C ARG A 131 10.46 -3.09 5.22
N ARG A 132 10.03 -4.35 5.37
CA ARG A 132 10.66 -5.49 4.68
C ARG A 132 10.62 -5.35 3.15
N GLU A 133 9.48 -4.93 2.59
CA GLU A 133 9.38 -4.71 1.15
C GLU A 133 10.28 -3.53 0.70
N TYR A 134 10.38 -2.48 1.52
CA TYR A 134 11.30 -1.36 1.26
C TYR A 134 12.77 -1.80 1.31
N ASP A 135 13.18 -2.55 2.33
CA ASP A 135 14.56 -3.05 2.43
C ASP A 135 14.91 -3.96 1.23
N THR A 136 13.93 -4.69 0.69
CA THR A 136 14.08 -5.48 -0.55
C THR A 136 14.30 -4.57 -1.77
N LEU A 137 13.53 -3.48 -1.88
CA LEU A 137 13.75 -2.46 -2.92
C LEU A 137 15.14 -1.83 -2.78
N TRP A 138 15.52 -1.42 -1.58
CA TRP A 138 16.82 -0.81 -1.32
C TRP A 138 17.97 -1.75 -1.68
N SER A 139 17.84 -3.03 -1.35
CA SER A 139 18.81 -4.04 -1.78
C SER A 139 18.90 -4.12 -3.31
N ALA A 140 17.77 -4.07 -4.03
CA ALA A 140 17.78 -4.10 -5.49
C ALA A 140 18.42 -2.85 -6.10
N VAL A 141 18.16 -1.67 -5.54
CA VAL A 141 18.76 -0.40 -5.96
C VAL A 141 20.28 -0.47 -5.80
N THR A 142 20.75 -0.83 -4.61
CA THR A 142 22.20 -0.86 -4.29
C THR A 142 22.96 -1.94 -5.04
N SER A 143 22.30 -3.03 -5.44
CA SER A 143 22.91 -4.09 -6.26
C SER A 143 22.76 -3.88 -7.77
N GLY A 144 22.03 -2.86 -8.22
CA GLY A 144 21.69 -2.65 -9.63
C GLY A 144 20.76 -3.72 -10.22
N ALA A 145 19.97 -4.39 -9.40
CA ALA A 145 18.98 -5.39 -9.85
C ALA A 145 17.68 -4.72 -10.34
N ASP A 146 16.74 -5.51 -10.87
CA ASP A 146 15.42 -5.00 -11.25
C ASP A 146 14.65 -4.50 -10.01
N VAL A 147 14.27 -3.22 -10.05
CA VAL A 147 13.61 -2.49 -8.96
C VAL A 147 12.09 -2.42 -9.11
N ARG A 148 11.52 -2.80 -10.27
CA ARG A 148 10.10 -2.62 -10.58
C ARG A 148 9.20 -3.43 -9.64
N ILE A 149 9.50 -4.72 -9.48
CA ILE A 149 8.70 -5.61 -8.62
C ILE A 149 8.88 -5.25 -7.14
N PRO A 150 10.09 -5.05 -6.60
CA PRO A 150 10.26 -4.59 -5.22
C PRO A 150 9.50 -3.30 -4.91
N ALA A 151 9.57 -2.27 -5.78
CA ALA A 151 8.81 -1.03 -5.59
C ALA A 151 7.30 -1.27 -5.58
N ALA A 152 6.80 -2.12 -6.48
CA ALA A 152 5.38 -2.45 -6.54
C ALA A 152 4.90 -3.18 -5.28
N ARG A 153 5.76 -4.00 -4.68
CA ARG A 153 5.48 -4.69 -3.41
C ARG A 153 5.40 -3.73 -2.23
N VAL A 154 6.20 -2.66 -2.21
CA VAL A 154 6.07 -1.59 -1.20
C VAL A 154 4.69 -0.94 -1.29
N ALA A 155 4.29 -0.49 -2.48
CA ALA A 155 2.96 0.11 -2.69
C ALA A 155 1.83 -0.86 -2.32
N ALA A 156 1.93 -2.12 -2.74
CA ALA A 156 0.94 -3.15 -2.45
C ALA A 156 0.77 -3.37 -0.94
N MET A 157 1.87 -3.41 -0.19
CA MET A 157 1.83 -3.61 1.26
C MET A 157 1.33 -2.36 1.99
N ALA A 158 1.70 -1.18 1.53
CA ALA A 158 1.17 0.08 2.06
C ALA A 158 -0.35 0.22 1.83
N VAL A 159 -0.87 -0.20 0.66
CA VAL A 159 -2.32 -0.31 0.41
C VAL A 159 -3.01 -1.27 1.39
N ARG A 160 -2.40 -2.43 1.67
CA ARG A 160 -2.90 -3.34 2.71
C ARG A 160 -2.93 -2.67 4.08
N PHE A 161 -1.87 -1.95 4.44
CA PHE A 161 -1.80 -1.18 5.69
C PHE A 161 -2.98 -0.21 5.81
N ILE A 162 -3.22 0.63 4.78
CA ILE A 162 -4.30 1.63 4.78
C ILE A 162 -5.69 0.99 4.91
N ALA A 163 -5.91 -0.14 4.23
CA ALA A 163 -7.20 -0.81 4.16
C ALA A 163 -7.53 -1.64 5.41
N GLU A 164 -6.53 -2.27 6.02
CA GLU A 164 -6.72 -3.25 7.09
C GLU A 164 -6.52 -2.64 8.49
N VAL A 165 -5.65 -1.64 8.64
CA VAL A 165 -5.39 -0.98 9.92
C VAL A 165 -6.53 0.00 10.25
N GLY A 166 -7.09 -0.13 11.45
CA GLY A 166 -8.16 0.75 11.94
C GLY A 166 -9.56 0.41 11.42
N SER A 167 -9.70 -0.61 10.56
CA SER A 167 -10.98 -1.01 10.00
C SER A 167 -11.78 -1.90 10.98
N PRO A 168 -12.94 -1.45 11.53
CA PRO A 168 -13.72 -2.22 12.49
C PRO A 168 -14.32 -3.51 11.89
N ALA A 169 -14.44 -3.59 10.56
CA ALA A 169 -15.00 -4.73 9.84
C ALA A 169 -14.14 -6.01 9.95
N ILE A 170 -12.83 -5.89 10.18
CA ILE A 170 -11.90 -7.02 10.27
C ILE A 170 -11.76 -7.53 11.73
N ALA A 171 -12.15 -6.72 12.71
CA ALA A 171 -12.07 -7.09 14.13
C ALA A 171 -13.08 -8.20 14.54
N PHE A 172 -14.13 -8.45 13.75
CA PHE A 172 -15.21 -9.40 14.07
C PHE A 172 -14.85 -10.88 13.85
N GLY A 173 -13.66 -11.20 13.33
CA GLY A 173 -13.13 -12.58 13.29
C GLY A 173 -12.48 -13.06 14.60
N ARG A 174 -12.43 -12.21 15.63
CA ARG A 174 -11.82 -12.53 16.94
C ARG A 174 -12.82 -13.28 17.83
N THR A 175 -13.01 -14.58 17.60
CA THR A 175 -13.49 -15.45 18.69
C THR A 175 -12.39 -15.57 19.74
N ARG A 176 -12.75 -15.22 20.98
CA ARG A 176 -11.97 -15.48 22.19
C ARG A 176 -11.79 -16.97 22.43
#